data_AF-A0A2N2NVS1-F1
#
_entry.id   AF-A0A2N2NVS1-F1
#
_cell.length_a   1.000
_cell.length_b   1.000
_cell.length_c   1.000
_cell.angle_alpha   90.00
_cell.angle_beta   90.00
_cell.angle_gamma   90.00
#
_symmetry.space_group_name_H-M   'P 1'
#
loop_
_entity.id
_entity.type
_entity.pdbx_description
1 polymer ?
#
loop_
_entity_poly.entity_id
_entity_poly.type
_entity_poly.pdbx_seq_one_letter_code
_entity_poly.pdbx_strand_id
1 'polypeptide(L)'
;MKNKNIVLVITAVLFFLLCCVTVVVVSVLTYLRVTPQSSQFFNDVIEPGNSLNDSPIQVFPDGSYDNQQVIFVDGLTINMMESFPIQVSVTVNGNLPDGCTRIVESKAEMIDESTFELQIFTERPEDMMCTMALVPFEKTIILDVKGLSAGTYIVKGFGLENSFTFDVDNK
;
A
#
# COMPACT_ATOMS: atom_id res chain seq x y z
N MET A 1 57.48 -27.13 -37.03
CA MET A 1 57.07 -25.85 -36.40
C MET A 1 55.55 -25.70 -36.23
N LYS A 2 54.70 -26.34 -37.05
CA LYS A 2 53.22 -26.20 -36.98
C LYS A 2 52.57 -26.73 -35.68
N ASN A 3 53.14 -27.79 -35.08
CA ASN A 3 52.56 -28.45 -33.90
C ASN A 3 52.75 -27.64 -32.61
N LYS A 4 53.82 -26.84 -32.51
CA LYS A 4 54.13 -26.07 -31.29
C LYS A 4 53.14 -24.92 -31.06
N ASN A 5 52.68 -24.29 -32.14
CA ASN A 5 51.66 -23.24 -32.09
C ASN A 5 50.27 -23.81 -31.81
N ILE A 6 49.97 -25.02 -32.30
CA ILE A 6 48.69 -25.70 -32.01
C ILE A 6 48.62 -26.10 -30.53
N VAL A 7 49.70 -26.65 -29.97
CA VAL A 7 49.76 -26.96 -28.53
C VAL A 7 49.59 -25.69 -27.70
N LEU A 8 50.24 -24.59 -28.08
CA LEU A 8 50.10 -23.29 -27.40
C LEU A 8 48.65 -22.80 -27.39
N VAL A 9 47.96 -22.85 -28.54
CA VAL A 9 46.56 -22.43 -28.66
C VAL A 9 45.64 -23.32 -27.82
N ILE A 10 45.82 -24.65 -27.86
CA ILE A 10 45.01 -25.58 -27.07
C ILE A 10 45.22 -25.33 -25.57
N THR A 11 46.46 -25.12 -25.13
CA THR A 11 46.75 -24.81 -23.72
C THR A 11 46.15 -23.47 -23.27
N ALA A 12 46.15 -22.45 -24.14
CA ALA A 12 45.57 -21.15 -23.83
C ALA A 12 44.04 -21.21 -23.74
N VAL A 13 43.39 -21.93 -24.67
CA VAL A 13 41.94 -22.12 -24.67
C VAL A 13 41.49 -22.94 -23.45
N LEU A 14 42.22 -24.01 -23.11
CA LEU A 14 41.91 -24.82 -21.93
C LEU A 14 42.06 -24.01 -20.64
N PHE A 15 43.11 -23.19 -20.53
CA PHE A 15 43.30 -22.30 -19.38
C PHE A 15 42.19 -21.25 -19.27
N PHE A 16 41.78 -20.66 -20.39
CA PHE A 16 40.69 -19.69 -20.42
C PHE A 16 39.35 -20.33 -19.99
N LEU A 17 39.02 -21.52 -20.51
CA LEU A 17 37.81 -22.24 -20.14
C LEU A 17 37.81 -22.66 -18.66
N LEU A 18 38.94 -23.15 -18.14
CA LEU A 18 39.09 -23.44 -16.72
C LEU A 18 38.89 -22.18 -15.85
N CYS A 19 39.46 -21.05 -16.27
CA CYS A 19 39.30 -19.78 -15.57
C CYS A 19 37.82 -19.34 -15.55
N CYS A 20 37.12 -19.40 -16.68
CA CYS A 20 35.70 -19.05 -16.77
C CYS A 20 34.83 -19.93 -15.85
N VAL A 21 35.05 -21.25 -15.84
CA VAL A 21 34.30 -22.17 -14.99
C VAL A 21 34.54 -21.85 -13.51
N THR A 22 35.79 -21.60 -13.11
CA THR A 22 36.11 -21.26 -11.72
C THR A 22 35.46 -19.95 -11.27
N VAL A 23 35.43 -18.91 -12.12
CA VAL A 23 34.77 -17.64 -11.81
C VAL A 23 33.27 -17.83 -11.64
N VAL A 24 32.60 -18.54 -12.56
CA VAL A 24 31.15 -18.80 -12.47
C VAL A 24 30.82 -19.61 -11.22
N VAL A 25 31.60 -20.66 -10.93
CA VAL A 25 31.40 -21.49 -9.74
C VAL A 25 31.61 -20.68 -8.46
N VAL A 26 32.67 -19.86 -8.37
CA VAL A 26 32.91 -18.98 -7.21
C VAL A 26 31.79 -17.96 -7.07
N SER A 27 31.35 -17.31 -8.16
CA SER A 27 30.23 -16.37 -8.14
C SER A 27 28.96 -17.06 -7.63
N VAL A 28 28.57 -18.19 -8.21
CA VAL A 28 27.38 -18.95 -7.78
C VAL A 28 27.52 -19.41 -6.32
N LEU A 29 28.68 -19.90 -5.88
CA LEU A 29 28.92 -20.26 -4.47
C LEU A 29 28.84 -19.04 -3.55
N THR A 30 29.36 -17.87 -3.95
CA THR A 30 29.22 -16.64 -3.17
C THR A 30 27.78 -16.19 -3.10
N TYR A 31 27.02 -16.27 -4.20
CA TYR A 31 25.58 -15.99 -4.21
C TYR A 31 24.79 -16.97 -3.33
N LEU A 32 25.13 -18.26 -3.34
CA LEU A 32 24.52 -19.26 -2.46
C LEU A 32 24.92 -19.11 -0.99
N ARG A 33 26.08 -18.51 -0.69
CA ARG A 33 26.50 -18.16 0.68
C ARG A 33 25.83 -16.87 1.17
N VAL A 34 25.48 -15.96 0.27
CA VAL A 34 24.60 -14.81 0.53
C VAL A 34 23.14 -15.27 0.42
N THR A 35 22.76 -16.26 1.23
CA THR A 35 21.36 -16.39 1.61
C THR A 35 21.08 -15.33 2.67
N PRO A 36 20.22 -14.34 2.38
CA PRO A 36 19.78 -13.38 3.38
C PRO A 36 18.95 -14.14 4.41
N GLN A 37 19.43 -14.20 5.65
CA GLN A 37 18.70 -14.13 6.95
C GLN A 37 17.32 -14.82 7.12
N SER A 38 16.84 -15.64 6.19
CA SER A 38 15.48 -16.19 6.23
C SER A 38 15.39 -17.42 7.13
N SER A 39 16.50 -18.10 7.41
CA SER A 39 16.52 -19.27 8.28
C SER A 39 16.54 -18.95 9.78
N GLN A 40 16.89 -17.71 10.18
CA GLN A 40 16.74 -17.32 11.59
C GLN A 40 15.32 -16.88 11.94
N PHE A 41 14.50 -16.49 10.96
CA PHE A 41 13.08 -16.24 11.19
C PHE A 41 12.31 -17.54 11.53
N PHE A 42 12.68 -18.66 10.90
CA PHE A 42 11.97 -19.93 11.11
C PHE A 42 12.33 -20.66 12.41
N ASN A 43 13.47 -20.36 13.03
CA ASN A 43 13.88 -21.03 14.27
C ASN A 43 13.31 -20.38 15.53
N ASP A 44 12.78 -19.16 15.46
CA ASP A 44 12.01 -18.52 16.55
C ASP A 44 10.55 -19.01 16.60
N VAL A 45 10.09 -19.74 15.58
CA VAL A 45 8.71 -20.24 15.46
C VAL A 45 8.51 -21.58 16.19
N ILE A 46 9.58 -22.23 16.69
CA ILE A 46 9.49 -23.54 17.34
C ILE A 46 10.10 -23.50 18.76
N GLU A 47 9.62 -22.60 19.62
CA GLU A 47 9.59 -22.88 21.06
C GLU A 47 8.17 -23.36 21.45
N PRO A 48 8.02 -24.61 21.95
CA PRO A 48 6.75 -25.08 22.46
C PRO A 48 6.60 -24.61 23.91
N GLY A 49 6.08 -23.40 24.10
CA GLY A 49 5.55 -23.01 25.40
C GLY A 49 5.74 -21.56 25.82
N ASN A 50 5.17 -20.59 25.10
CA ASN A 50 4.62 -19.40 25.76
C ASN A 50 3.63 -18.64 24.86
N SER A 51 2.49 -18.26 25.44
CA SER A 51 1.52 -17.26 24.95
C SER A 51 0.93 -17.46 23.54
N LEU A 52 -0.13 -18.28 23.43
CA LEU A 52 -1.05 -18.23 22.29
C LEU A 52 -1.99 -17.02 22.40
N ASN A 53 -1.50 -15.82 22.10
CA ASN A 53 -2.33 -14.63 21.86
C ASN A 53 -1.59 -13.48 21.14
N ASP A 54 -0.59 -13.78 20.31
CA ASP A 54 -0.03 -12.77 19.39
C ASP A 54 0.18 -13.33 17.98
N SER A 55 -0.89 -13.88 17.40
CA SER A 55 -1.04 -13.73 15.95
C SER A 55 -1.48 -12.28 15.72
N PRO A 56 -0.95 -11.56 14.71
CA PRO A 56 -1.62 -10.37 14.22
C PRO A 56 -3.05 -10.78 13.90
N ILE A 57 -4.01 -10.28 14.69
CA ILE A 57 -5.42 -10.55 14.44
C ILE A 57 -5.73 -9.87 13.12
N GLN A 58 -5.72 -10.64 12.03
CA GLN A 58 -6.37 -10.26 10.80
C GLN A 58 -7.87 -10.33 11.13
N VAL A 59 -8.41 -9.22 11.63
CA VAL A 59 -9.84 -9.05 11.84
C VAL A 59 -10.45 -9.01 10.44
N PHE A 60 -10.82 -10.17 9.91
CA PHE A 60 -11.76 -10.25 8.81
C PHE A 60 -13.16 -10.13 9.45
N PRO A 61 -13.92 -9.04 9.17
CA PRO A 61 -15.28 -8.94 9.63
C PRO A 61 -16.09 -10.05 8.95
N ASP A 62 -16.61 -10.99 9.73
CA ASP A 62 -17.63 -11.93 9.28
C ASP A 62 -18.94 -11.15 9.10
N GLY A 63 -19.22 -10.77 7.86
CA GLY A 63 -20.42 -10.01 7.52
C GLY A 63 -20.46 -9.55 6.07
N SER A 64 -21.23 -10.28 5.27
CA SER A 64 -21.95 -9.90 4.03
C SER A 64 -21.89 -8.40 3.62
N TYR A 65 -21.65 -8.18 2.31
CA TYR A 65 -21.33 -6.95 1.57
C TYR A 65 -19.83 -6.62 1.54
N ASP A 66 -19.09 -7.43 0.78
CA ASP A 66 -17.63 -7.38 0.64
C ASP A 66 -17.16 -6.22 -0.24
N ASN A 67 -17.46 -4.99 0.18
CA ASN A 67 -16.79 -3.79 -0.32
C ASN A 67 -15.59 -3.51 0.60
N GLN A 68 -14.63 -4.44 0.68
CA GLN A 68 -13.39 -4.20 1.41
C GLN A 68 -12.73 -2.92 0.89
N GLN A 69 -12.42 -2.01 1.80
CA GLN A 69 -11.71 -0.77 1.50
C GLN A 69 -10.23 -1.09 1.23
N VAL A 70 -9.94 -1.70 0.08
CA VAL A 70 -8.56 -1.95 -0.34
C VAL A 70 -8.09 -0.75 -1.14
N ILE A 71 -7.71 0.31 -0.43
CA ILE A 71 -7.25 1.58 -1.00
C ILE A 71 -6.08 2.14 -0.20
N PHE A 72 -5.09 2.71 -0.89
CA PHE A 72 -3.96 3.38 -0.27
C PHE A 72 -4.19 4.88 -0.36
N VAL A 73 -4.25 5.58 0.77
CA VAL A 73 -4.46 7.03 0.81
C VAL A 73 -3.15 7.73 1.12
N ASP A 74 -2.77 8.69 0.28
CA ASP A 74 -1.55 9.47 0.43
C ASP A 74 -1.82 10.78 1.19
N GLY A 75 -3.01 11.38 1.00
CA GLY A 75 -3.32 12.68 1.58
C GLY A 75 -4.79 13.05 1.57
N LEU A 76 -5.10 14.03 2.43
CA LEU A 76 -6.42 14.60 2.65
C LEU A 76 -6.32 16.13 2.73
N THR A 77 -7.05 16.82 1.85
CA THR A 77 -7.13 18.29 1.82
C THR A 77 -8.56 18.75 2.02
N ILE A 78 -8.80 19.62 3.00
CA ILE A 78 -10.10 20.24 3.23
C ILE A 78 -10.20 21.50 2.36
N ASN A 79 -11.31 21.62 1.63
CA ASN A 79 -11.64 22.77 0.80
C ASN A 79 -12.90 23.44 1.34
N MET A 80 -12.82 24.73 1.66
CA MET A 80 -13.95 25.55 2.10
C MET A 80 -14.27 26.58 1.02
N MET A 81 -15.54 26.70 0.64
CA MET A 81 -15.97 27.69 -0.34
C MET A 81 -16.36 28.99 0.37
N GLU A 82 -15.98 30.13 -0.21
CA GLU A 82 -16.34 31.47 0.28
C GLU A 82 -17.78 31.86 -0.12
N SER A 83 -18.75 30.95 0.08
CA SER A 83 -20.19 31.18 -0.13
C SER A 83 -20.95 31.10 1.20
N PHE A 84 -22.15 31.70 1.30
CA PHE A 84 -23.02 31.51 2.47
C PHE A 84 -24.37 30.87 2.05
N PRO A 85 -24.79 29.73 2.64
CA PRO A 85 -24.04 28.94 3.63
C PRO A 85 -22.71 28.38 3.07
N ILE A 86 -21.73 28.20 3.96
CA ILE A 86 -20.39 27.69 3.64
C ILE A 86 -20.51 26.22 3.25
N GLN A 87 -19.87 25.88 2.13
CA GLN A 87 -19.73 24.51 1.67
C GLN A 87 -18.35 24.00 2.01
N VAL A 88 -18.27 22.77 2.52
CA VAL A 88 -17.01 22.10 2.86
C VAL A 88 -16.94 20.79 2.10
N SER A 89 -15.81 20.55 1.47
CA SER A 89 -15.50 19.28 0.82
C SER A 89 -14.09 18.84 1.18
N VAL A 90 -13.82 17.56 1.00
CA VAL A 90 -12.53 16.95 1.29
C VAL A 90 -12.05 16.24 0.05
N THR A 91 -10.87 16.63 -0.44
CA THR A 91 -10.19 15.93 -1.53
C THR A 91 -9.25 14.90 -0.92
N VAL A 92 -9.50 13.63 -1.22
CA VAL A 92 -8.66 12.48 -0.86
C VAL A 92 -7.90 12.03 -2.10
N ASN A 93 -6.59 11.87 -2.00
CA ASN A 93 -5.77 11.33 -3.08
C ASN A 93 -4.99 10.10 -2.61
N GLY A 94 -4.59 9.27 -3.56
CA GLY A 94 -3.87 8.04 -3.26
C GLY A 94 -3.82 7.10 -4.45
N ASN A 95 -3.78 5.80 -4.16
CA ASN A 95 -3.64 4.74 -5.14
C ASN A 95 -4.59 3.56 -4.87
N LEU A 96 -5.17 3.03 -5.94
CA LEU A 96 -5.87 1.74 -5.95
C LEU A 96 -4.84 0.61 -6.14
N PRO A 97 -5.10 -0.60 -5.61
CA PRO A 97 -4.12 -1.68 -5.52
C PRO A 97 -3.76 -2.33 -6.87
N ASP A 98 -4.63 -2.21 -7.87
CA ASP A 98 -4.50 -2.86 -9.17
C ASP A 98 -5.33 -2.13 -10.24
N GLY A 99 -5.21 -2.60 -11.49
CA GLY A 99 -5.90 -2.03 -12.65
C GLY A 99 -7.41 -2.30 -12.76
N CYS A 100 -8.02 -3.08 -11.85
CA CYS A 100 -9.44 -3.43 -11.94
C CYS A 100 -10.29 -2.87 -10.80
N THR A 101 -9.66 -2.64 -9.65
CA THR A 101 -10.33 -2.06 -8.49
C THR A 101 -10.81 -0.66 -8.85
N ARG A 102 -12.07 -0.36 -8.53
CA ARG A 102 -12.68 0.95 -8.81
C ARG A 102 -13.42 1.48 -7.59
N ILE A 103 -13.40 2.80 -7.43
CA ILE A 103 -14.22 3.49 -6.42
C ILE A 103 -15.67 3.51 -6.90
N VAL A 104 -16.57 2.96 -6.09
CA VAL A 104 -18.01 2.92 -6.38
C VAL A 104 -18.79 3.96 -5.62
N GLU A 105 -18.33 4.30 -4.41
CA GLU A 105 -18.99 5.26 -3.54
C GLU A 105 -17.97 5.92 -2.62
N SER A 106 -18.30 7.12 -2.17
CA SER A 106 -17.58 7.81 -1.12
C SER A 106 -18.56 8.65 -0.32
N LYS A 107 -18.44 8.63 1.00
CA LYS A 107 -19.31 9.40 1.89
C LYS A 107 -18.55 9.93 3.07
N ALA A 108 -19.12 10.95 3.71
CA ALA A 108 -18.70 11.42 5.02
C ALA A 108 -19.90 11.31 5.95
N GLU A 109 -19.67 10.75 7.14
CA GLU A 109 -20.70 10.61 8.17
C GLU A 109 -20.24 11.33 9.43
N MET A 110 -21.14 12.10 10.03
CA MET A 110 -20.87 12.72 11.32
C MET A 110 -21.07 11.66 12.41
N ILE A 111 -19.99 11.29 13.11
CA ILE A 111 -19.99 10.18 14.09
C ILE A 111 -20.17 10.67 15.53
N ASP A 112 -19.97 11.96 15.76
CA ASP A 112 -20.25 12.70 17.01
C ASP A 112 -20.58 14.17 16.66
N GLU A 113 -20.75 15.05 17.64
CA GLU A 113 -21.18 16.44 17.41
C GLU A 113 -20.19 17.30 16.61
N SER A 114 -18.94 16.87 16.45
CA SER A 114 -17.85 17.66 15.86
C SER A 114 -16.94 16.89 14.88
N THR A 115 -17.13 15.58 14.73
CA THR A 115 -16.24 14.71 13.95
C THR A 115 -16.95 14.10 12.76
N PHE A 116 -16.39 14.32 11.57
CA PHE A 116 -16.71 13.61 10.34
C PHE A 116 -15.76 12.44 10.12
N GLU A 117 -16.31 11.25 9.86
CA GLU A 117 -15.58 10.08 9.40
C GLU A 117 -15.77 9.88 7.89
N LEU A 118 -14.67 9.79 7.16
CA LEU A 118 -14.65 9.57 5.72
C LEU A 118 -14.61 8.09 5.40
N GLN A 119 -15.39 7.69 4.39
CA GLN A 119 -15.43 6.33 3.87
C GLN A 119 -15.36 6.36 2.35
N ILE A 120 -14.54 5.49 1.77
CA ILE A 120 -14.46 5.24 0.32
C ILE A 120 -14.70 3.75 0.12
N PHE A 121 -15.64 3.41 -0.75
CA PHE A 121 -15.98 2.04 -1.09
C PHE A 121 -15.43 1.69 -2.45
N THR A 122 -14.80 0.52 -2.54
CA THR A 122 -14.22 -0.02 -3.76
C THR A 122 -14.86 -1.34 -4.12
N GLU A 123 -14.86 -1.65 -5.41
CA GLU A 123 -15.28 -2.94 -5.94
C GLU A 123 -14.17 -3.47 -6.85
N ARG A 124 -13.87 -4.76 -6.74
CA ARG A 124 -12.94 -5.48 -7.61
C ARG A 124 -13.64 -6.72 -8.18
N PRO A 125 -13.71 -6.89 -9.51
CA PRO A 125 -14.23 -8.12 -10.11
C PRO A 125 -13.36 -9.33 -9.75
N GLU A 126 -13.98 -10.44 -9.34
CA GLU A 126 -13.27 -11.68 -8.95
C GLU A 126 -12.58 -12.35 -10.16
N ASP A 127 -13.24 -12.36 -11.32
CA ASP A 127 -12.83 -13.14 -12.50
C ASP A 127 -12.01 -12.33 -13.52
N MET A 128 -11.40 -11.21 -13.11
CA MET A 128 -10.61 -10.38 -14.02
C MET A 128 -9.11 -10.51 -13.76
N MET A 129 -8.35 -10.74 -14.83
CA MET A 129 -6.89 -10.67 -14.82
C MET A 129 -6.45 -9.20 -14.81
N CYS A 130 -6.05 -8.71 -13.64
CA CYS A 130 -5.71 -7.31 -13.40
C CYS A 130 -4.21 -7.05 -13.48
N THR A 131 -3.81 -5.83 -13.86
CA THR A 131 -2.42 -5.40 -13.72
C THR A 131 -2.09 -5.23 -12.24
N MET A 132 -0.89 -5.66 -11.83
CA MET A 132 -0.40 -5.50 -10.44
C MET A 132 0.22 -4.11 -10.20
N ALA A 133 -0.27 -3.09 -10.91
CA ALA A 133 0.26 -1.74 -10.83
C ALA A 133 -0.71 -0.85 -10.06
N LEU A 134 -0.16 0.00 -9.19
CA LEU A 134 -0.93 1.02 -8.48
C LEU A 134 -1.56 2.00 -9.47
N VAL A 135 -2.86 2.28 -9.27
CA VAL A 135 -3.60 3.25 -10.09
C VAL A 135 -3.92 4.48 -9.25
N PRO A 136 -3.36 5.65 -9.57
CA PRO A 136 -3.64 6.87 -8.83
C PRO A 136 -5.13 7.25 -8.90
N PHE A 137 -5.66 7.78 -7.81
CA PHE A 137 -7.00 8.36 -7.77
C PHE A 137 -7.01 9.70 -7.03
N GLU A 138 -8.03 10.50 -7.35
CA GLU A 138 -8.43 11.67 -6.59
C GLU A 138 -9.94 11.65 -6.43
N LYS A 139 -10.43 11.83 -5.20
CA LYS A 139 -11.86 11.78 -4.88
C LYS A 139 -12.25 12.93 -3.96
N THR A 140 -13.23 13.71 -4.40
CA THR A 140 -13.85 14.76 -3.59
C THR A 140 -15.09 14.23 -2.88
N ILE A 141 -15.13 14.38 -1.55
CA ILE A 141 -16.23 13.99 -0.67
C ILE A 141 -16.84 15.26 -0.08
N ILE A 142 -18.16 15.45 -0.23
CA ILE A 142 -18.86 16.61 0.31
C ILE A 142 -19.25 16.33 1.76
N LEU A 143 -19.05 17.30 2.65
CA LEU A 143 -19.50 17.24 4.04
C LEU A 143 -20.88 17.92 4.16
N ASP A 144 -21.84 17.26 4.80
CA ASP A 144 -23.11 17.91 5.14
C ASP A 144 -22.89 18.81 6.37
N VAL A 145 -22.63 20.09 6.10
CA VAL A 145 -22.30 21.10 7.11
C VAL A 145 -23.41 22.11 7.35
N LYS A 146 -24.58 21.90 6.75
CA LYS A 146 -25.69 22.86 6.84
C LYS A 146 -26.27 22.85 8.25
N GLY A 147 -26.45 24.04 8.82
CA GLY A 147 -27.02 24.24 10.15
C GLY A 147 -26.07 24.00 11.31
N LEU A 148 -24.80 23.68 11.04
CA LEU A 148 -23.77 23.52 12.07
C LEU A 148 -23.49 24.84 12.78
N SER A 149 -23.17 24.76 14.07
CA SER A 149 -22.86 25.94 14.88
C SER A 149 -21.43 26.42 14.62
N ALA A 150 -21.11 27.65 15.04
CA ALA A 150 -19.73 28.10 15.09
C ALA A 150 -18.88 27.13 15.94
N GLY A 151 -17.68 26.80 15.48
CA GLY A 151 -16.81 25.83 16.15
C GLY A 151 -15.82 25.14 15.22
N THR A 152 -14.94 24.33 15.82
CA THR A 152 -13.94 23.51 15.11
C THR A 152 -14.49 22.10 14.92
N TYR A 153 -14.39 21.61 13.68
CA TYR A 153 -14.82 20.29 13.27
C TYR A 153 -13.62 19.48 12.81
N ILE A 154 -13.57 18.20 13.21
CA ILE A 154 -12.54 17.24 12.84
C ILE A 154 -13.02 16.43 11.65
N VAL A 155 -12.13 16.17 10.70
CA VAL A 155 -12.34 15.26 9.59
C VAL A 155 -11.28 14.17 9.69
N LYS A 156 -11.70 12.91 9.83
CA LYS A 156 -10.80 11.77 9.94
C LYS A 156 -11.16 10.65 8.98
N GLY A 157 -10.18 9.84 8.62
CA GLY A 157 -10.36 8.66 7.78
C GLY A 157 -9.02 8.16 7.27
N PHE A 158 -8.92 6.85 7.00
CA PHE A 158 -7.70 6.24 6.44
C PHE A 158 -6.42 6.50 7.26
N GLY A 159 -6.55 6.65 8.58
CA GLY A 159 -5.44 6.97 9.49
C GLY A 159 -4.97 8.42 9.45
N LEU A 160 -5.65 9.28 8.69
CA LEU A 160 -5.40 10.72 8.60
C LEU A 160 -6.46 11.51 9.37
N GLU A 161 -6.05 12.68 9.87
CA GLU A 161 -6.92 13.62 10.57
C GLU A 161 -6.56 15.06 10.17
N ASN A 162 -7.58 15.90 9.97
CA ASN A 162 -7.46 17.32 9.73
C ASN A 162 -8.68 18.05 10.33
N SER A 163 -8.70 19.38 10.34
CA SER A 163 -9.79 20.15 10.93
C SER A 163 -10.10 21.43 10.16
N PHE A 164 -11.34 21.91 10.30
CA PHE A 164 -11.77 23.22 9.82
C PHE A 164 -12.59 23.93 10.90
N THR A 165 -12.73 25.26 10.79
CA THR A 165 -13.46 26.05 11.79
C THR A 165 -14.47 26.96 11.11
N PHE A 166 -15.67 27.03 11.68
CA PHE A 166 -16.65 28.07 11.37
C PHE A 166 -16.59 29.18 12.42
N ASP A 167 -16.35 30.42 11.96
CA ASP A 167 -16.33 31.61 12.84
C ASP A 167 -17.75 32.02 13.29
N VAL A 168 -18.78 31.60 12.56
CA VAL A 168 -20.20 31.89 12.80
C VAL A 168 -21.05 30.65 12.48
N ASP A 169 -22.27 30.59 13.00
CA ASP A 169 -23.22 29.52 12.67
C ASP A 169 -23.46 29.42 11.15
N ASN A 170 -23.36 28.21 10.61
CA ASN A 170 -23.54 27.93 9.18
C ASN A 170 -25.02 27.63 8.85
N LYS A 171 -25.91 28.60 9.10
CA LYS A 171 -27.38 28.46 8.98
C LYS A 171 -27.95 29.05 7.69
#